data_AF-A0A432JXN9-F1
#
_entry.id   AF-A0A432JXN9-F1
#
_cell.length_a   1.000
_cell.length_b   1.000
_cell.length_c   1.000
_cell.angle_alpha   90.00
_cell.angle_beta   90.00
_cell.angle_gamma   90.00
#
_symmetry.space_group_name_H-M   'P 1'
#
loop_
_entity.id
_entity.type
_entity.pdbx_description
1 polymer ?
#
loop_
_entity_poly.entity_id
_entity_poly.type
_entity_poly.pdbx_seq_one_letter_code
_entity_poly.pdbx_strand_id
1 'polypeptide(L)'
;MAKRTVAIDAEALAGHSFPYQHDISLVEDMDLMAATPGGDLNWLEDILLLEEDGTPAVFDRYSNSFLKIYFDIPEGRGDEYARKVLMTHLTTGNSYGIQLKEKHCKFHQVELGPWVADSKSVGDNYTPPVLEGWEAPAH
;
A
#
# COMPACT_ATOMS: atom_id res chain seq x y z
N MET A 1 18.13 -14.55 21.71
CA MET A 1 18.49 -13.53 20.70
C MET A 1 17.23 -13.22 19.92
N ALA A 2 16.83 -11.94 19.82
CA ALA A 2 15.67 -11.57 19.01
C ALA A 2 15.99 -11.85 17.53
N LYS A 3 15.15 -12.64 16.86
CA LYS A 3 15.25 -12.89 15.41
C LYS A 3 15.12 -11.52 14.73
N ARG A 4 16.18 -11.05 14.06
CA ARG A 4 16.10 -9.89 13.17
C ARG A 4 15.19 -10.30 12.01
N THR A 5 13.92 -9.90 12.04
CA THR A 5 13.09 -9.89 10.84
C THR A 5 13.65 -8.82 9.91
N VAL A 6 14.08 -9.24 8.72
CA VAL A 6 14.71 -8.37 7.71
C VAL A 6 13.65 -7.79 6.76
N ALA A 7 12.46 -8.39 6.73
CA ALA A 7 11.37 -7.97 5.87
C ALA A 7 10.46 -6.94 6.55
N ILE A 8 10.01 -5.98 5.74
CA ILE A 8 9.06 -4.95 6.13
C ILE A 8 7.67 -5.46 5.73
N ASP A 9 6.84 -5.76 6.72
CA ASP A 9 5.49 -6.30 6.57
C ASP A 9 4.47 -5.16 6.75
N ALA A 10 3.48 -5.07 5.86
CA ALA A 10 2.47 -4.02 5.88
C ALA A 10 1.67 -4.01 7.20
N GLU A 11 1.37 -5.18 7.77
CA GLU A 11 0.66 -5.30 9.05
C GLU A 11 1.54 -4.87 10.22
N ALA A 12 2.85 -5.14 10.13
CA ALA A 12 3.82 -4.66 11.12
C ALA A 12 3.97 -3.13 11.09
N LEU A 13 3.95 -2.52 9.90
CA LEU A 13 3.96 -1.07 9.75
C LEU A 13 2.65 -0.43 10.26
N ALA A 14 1.50 -1.04 9.96
CA ALA A 14 0.19 -0.52 10.34
C ALA A 14 -0.19 -0.83 11.80
N GLY A 15 0.42 -1.84 12.41
CA GLY A 15 0.09 -2.33 13.75
C GLY A 15 -1.22 -3.12 13.82
N HIS A 16 -1.79 -3.51 12.67
CA HIS A 16 -3.02 -4.30 12.57
C HIS A 16 -3.07 -5.09 11.26
N SER A 17 -3.95 -6.09 11.17
CA SER A 17 -4.22 -6.84 9.95
C SER A 17 -5.27 -6.16 9.08
N PHE A 18 -5.29 -6.50 7.79
CA PHE A 18 -6.30 -6.00 6.86
C PHE A 18 -7.28 -7.13 6.48
N PRO A 19 -8.61 -6.94 6.54
CA PRO A 19 -9.58 -8.02 6.28
C PRO A 19 -9.41 -8.73 4.93
N TYR A 20 -9.11 -7.98 3.86
CA TYR A 20 -8.90 -8.52 2.52
C TYR A 20 -7.64 -9.39 2.36
N GLN A 21 -6.78 -9.49 3.37
CA GLN A 21 -5.70 -10.49 3.37
C GLN A 21 -6.21 -11.88 3.73
N HIS A 22 -7.34 -11.98 4.43
CA HIS A 22 -7.87 -13.22 4.99
C HIS A 22 -9.15 -13.70 4.32
N ASP A 23 -9.86 -12.81 3.64
CA ASP A 23 -11.15 -13.12 3.01
C ASP A 23 -11.12 -12.75 1.53
N ILE A 24 -11.11 -13.78 0.69
CA ILE A 24 -11.09 -13.67 -0.77
C ILE A 24 -12.33 -12.93 -1.30
N SER A 25 -13.47 -13.03 -0.62
CA SER A 25 -14.73 -12.40 -1.06
C SER A 25 -14.66 -10.87 -1.04
N LEU A 26 -13.72 -10.30 -0.27
CA LEU A 26 -13.50 -8.86 -0.22
C LEU A 26 -12.73 -8.32 -1.42
N VAL A 27 -12.18 -9.20 -2.27
CA VAL A 27 -11.40 -8.80 -3.45
C VAL A 27 -11.82 -9.50 -4.74
N GLU A 28 -12.53 -10.63 -4.67
CA GLU A 28 -12.81 -11.47 -5.84
C GLU A 28 -13.57 -10.74 -6.96
N ASP A 29 -14.49 -9.85 -6.58
CA ASP A 29 -15.32 -9.06 -7.50
C ASP A 29 -14.64 -7.76 -7.98
N MET A 30 -13.39 -7.50 -7.57
CA MET A 30 -12.68 -6.30 -8.00
C MET A 30 -12.40 -6.35 -9.51
N ASP A 31 -12.96 -5.38 -10.23
CA ASP A 31 -12.67 -5.13 -11.64
C ASP A 31 -11.33 -4.37 -11.77
N LEU A 32 -10.27 -5.09 -12.11
CA LEU A 32 -8.94 -4.52 -12.32
C LEU A 32 -8.89 -3.53 -13.49
N MET A 33 -9.71 -3.73 -14.54
CA MET A 33 -9.77 -2.80 -15.66
C MET A 33 -10.37 -1.46 -15.22
N ALA A 34 -11.49 -1.51 -14.50
CA ALA A 34 -12.13 -0.32 -13.97
C ALA A 34 -11.29 0.38 -12.89
N ALA A 35 -10.53 -0.39 -12.10
CA ALA A 35 -9.64 0.13 -11.07
C ALA A 35 -8.37 0.79 -11.64
N THR A 36 -8.01 0.51 -12.90
CA THR A 36 -6.80 1.05 -13.52
C THR A 36 -7.12 2.28 -14.39
N PRO A 37 -6.60 3.46 -14.04
CA PRO A 37 -6.82 4.67 -14.84
C PRO A 37 -6.30 4.49 -16.26
N GLY A 38 -7.08 4.95 -17.25
CA GLY A 38 -6.71 4.87 -18.66
C GLY A 38 -7.23 3.61 -19.38
N GLY A 39 -7.88 2.69 -18.67
CA GLY A 39 -8.53 1.52 -19.29
C GLY A 39 -7.55 0.49 -19.85
N ASP A 40 -6.39 0.36 -19.21
CA ASP A 40 -5.30 -0.52 -19.61
C ASP A 40 -4.59 -1.08 -18.37
N LEU A 41 -4.24 -2.37 -18.40
CA LEU A 41 -3.57 -3.06 -17.30
C LEU A 41 -2.05 -2.89 -17.31
N ASN A 42 -1.45 -2.22 -18.31
CA ASN A 42 0.00 -2.02 -18.40
C ASN A 42 0.66 -1.61 -17.07
N TRP A 43 0.00 -0.81 -16.23
CA TRP A 43 0.52 -0.42 -14.91
C TRP A 43 0.52 -1.57 -13.88
N LEU A 44 -0.43 -2.49 -13.99
CA LEU A 44 -0.58 -3.67 -13.13
C LEU A 44 0.21 -4.89 -13.62
N GLU A 45 0.71 -4.90 -14.86
CA GLU A 45 1.42 -6.05 -15.43
C GLU A 45 2.63 -6.46 -14.61
N ASP A 46 3.38 -5.46 -14.10
CA ASP A 46 4.56 -5.66 -13.24
C ASP A 46 4.22 -6.07 -11.80
N ILE A 47 2.94 -6.24 -11.44
CA ILE A 47 2.53 -6.79 -10.16
C ILE A 47 2.38 -8.29 -10.30
N LEU A 48 3.20 -9.01 -9.55
CA LEU A 48 3.25 -10.46 -9.53
C LEU A 48 2.97 -10.99 -8.13
N LEU A 49 2.47 -12.22 -8.06
CA LEU A 49 2.47 -12.96 -6.81
C LEU A 49 3.90 -13.31 -6.42
N LEU A 50 4.29 -12.91 -5.23
CA LEU A 50 5.57 -13.20 -4.61
C LEU A 50 5.35 -14.06 -3.36
N GLU A 51 6.43 -14.32 -2.62
CA GLU A 51 6.41 -15.06 -1.38
C GLU A 51 7.26 -14.31 -0.35
N GLU A 52 6.75 -14.19 0.87
CA GLU A 52 7.45 -13.62 2.03
C GLU A 52 7.31 -14.57 3.22
N ASP A 53 8.43 -15.03 3.78
CA ASP A 53 8.47 -16.02 4.88
C ASP A 53 7.60 -17.28 4.61
N GLY A 54 7.59 -17.80 3.37
CA GLY A 54 6.78 -18.96 3.00
C GLY A 54 5.29 -18.68 2.85
N THR A 55 4.88 -17.41 2.89
CA THR A 55 3.49 -16.98 2.71
C THR A 55 3.34 -16.23 1.39
N PRO A 56 2.32 -16.52 0.56
CA PRO A 56 2.03 -15.76 -0.64
C PRO A 56 1.88 -14.26 -0.29
N ALA A 57 2.47 -13.38 -1.10
CA ALA A 57 2.47 -11.96 -0.82
C ALA A 57 2.53 -11.12 -2.10
N VAL A 58 2.10 -9.86 -2.00
CA VAL A 58 2.30 -8.85 -3.04
C VAL A 58 3.12 -7.70 -2.49
N PHE A 59 4.01 -7.13 -3.31
CA PHE A 59 4.88 -6.05 -2.89
C PHE A 59 4.23 -4.68 -3.12
N ASP A 60 4.05 -3.91 -2.06
CA ASP A 60 3.61 -2.52 -2.14
C ASP A 60 4.83 -1.58 -2.27
N ARG A 61 4.94 -0.95 -3.43
CA ARG A 61 6.00 0.03 -3.72
C ARG A 61 5.83 1.35 -2.96
N TYR A 62 4.62 1.72 -2.54
CA TYR A 62 4.39 2.97 -1.80
C TYR A 62 4.97 2.92 -0.39
N SER A 63 4.80 1.81 0.31
CA SER A 63 5.33 1.59 1.65
C SER A 63 6.67 0.84 1.67
N ASN A 64 7.10 0.28 0.52
CA ASN A 64 8.25 -0.62 0.41
C ASN A 64 8.12 -1.81 1.38
N SER A 65 6.95 -2.47 1.34
CA SER A 65 6.60 -3.57 2.24
C SER A 65 5.84 -4.68 1.53
N PHE A 66 5.87 -5.89 2.08
CA PHE A 66 5.04 -6.99 1.63
C PHE A 66 3.67 -6.98 2.29
N LEU A 67 2.65 -7.27 1.51
CA LEU A 67 1.28 -7.53 1.95
C LEU A 67 0.99 -9.02 1.73
N LYS A 68 0.96 -9.77 2.83
CA LYS A 68 0.72 -11.23 2.80
C LYS A 68 -0.74 -11.54 2.48
N ILE A 69 -0.95 -12.68 1.85
CA ILE A 69 -2.25 -13.22 1.46
C ILE A 69 -2.43 -14.56 2.17
N TYR A 70 -3.45 -14.67 3.01
CA TYR A 70 -3.69 -15.79 3.91
C TYR A 70 -4.86 -16.68 3.49
N PHE A 71 -5.59 -16.31 2.44
CA PHE A 71 -6.62 -17.16 1.84
C PHE A 71 -6.02 -18.03 0.71
N ASP A 72 -6.70 -19.14 0.40
CA ASP A 72 -6.32 -20.01 -0.70
C ASP A 72 -6.55 -19.31 -2.05
N ILE A 73 -5.46 -19.04 -2.77
CA ILE A 73 -5.53 -18.44 -4.09
C ILE A 73 -5.88 -19.53 -5.12
N PRO A 74 -6.91 -19.34 -5.96
CA PRO A 74 -7.24 -20.30 -7.02
C PRO A 74 -6.04 -20.57 -7.94
N GLU A 75 -5.84 -21.84 -8.28
CA GLU A 75 -4.73 -22.27 -9.14
C GLU A 75 -4.71 -21.50 -10.47
N GLY A 76 -3.52 -21.04 -10.88
CA GLY A 76 -3.34 -20.26 -12.11
C GLY A 76 -3.79 -18.79 -12.03
N ARG A 77 -4.32 -18.33 -10.89
CA ARG A 77 -4.80 -16.93 -10.70
C ARG A 77 -3.93 -16.11 -9.73
N GLY A 78 -2.70 -16.54 -9.49
CA GLY A 78 -1.76 -15.90 -8.54
C GLY A 78 -1.62 -14.39 -8.73
N ASP A 79 -1.12 -13.98 -9.91
CA ASP A 79 -0.87 -12.56 -10.20
C ASP A 79 -2.16 -11.74 -10.23
N GLU A 80 -3.27 -12.34 -10.64
CA GLU A 80 -4.57 -11.68 -10.62
C GLU A 80 -4.98 -11.31 -9.19
N TYR A 81 -4.89 -12.25 -8.25
CA TYR A 81 -5.24 -11.96 -6.85
C TYR A 81 -4.21 -11.08 -6.16
N ALA A 82 -2.92 -11.17 -6.51
CA ALA A 82 -1.90 -10.22 -6.05
C ALA A 82 -2.28 -8.78 -6.45
N ARG A 83 -2.68 -8.57 -7.71
CA ARG A 83 -3.16 -7.27 -8.21
C ARG A 83 -4.42 -6.81 -7.46
N LYS A 84 -5.42 -7.68 -7.28
CA LYS A 84 -6.67 -7.33 -6.59
C LYS A 84 -6.45 -6.94 -5.14
N VAL A 85 -5.61 -7.69 -4.43
CA VAL A 85 -5.24 -7.39 -3.04
C VAL A 85 -4.48 -6.07 -2.96
N LEU A 86 -3.49 -5.83 -3.82
CA LEU A 86 -2.75 -4.57 -3.82
C LEU A 86 -3.65 -3.38 -4.18
N MET A 87 -4.50 -3.52 -5.20
CA MET A 87 -5.42 -2.45 -5.59
C MET A 87 -6.43 -2.12 -4.50
N THR A 88 -6.96 -3.12 -3.80
CA THR A 88 -7.79 -2.90 -2.60
C THR A 88 -7.01 -2.14 -1.53
N HIS A 89 -5.78 -2.55 -1.25
CA HIS A 89 -4.91 -1.89 -0.26
C HIS A 89 -4.62 -0.41 -0.60
N LEU A 90 -4.31 -0.11 -1.85
CA LEU A 90 -4.01 1.24 -2.32
C LEU A 90 -5.26 2.14 -2.35
N THR A 91 -6.37 1.64 -2.90
CA THR A 91 -7.61 2.42 -3.05
C THR A 91 -8.33 2.68 -1.73
N THR A 92 -8.10 1.85 -0.72
CA THR A 92 -8.59 2.09 0.65
C THR A 92 -7.67 3.01 1.47
N GLY A 93 -6.55 3.47 0.90
CA GLY A 93 -5.57 4.31 1.58
C GLY A 93 -4.79 3.61 2.69
N ASN A 94 -4.79 2.27 2.69
CA ASN A 94 -4.16 1.47 3.73
C ASN A 94 -2.65 1.35 3.60
N SER A 95 -2.11 1.64 2.41
CA SER A 95 -0.66 1.73 2.25
C SER A 95 -0.07 2.76 3.20
N TYR A 96 0.92 2.34 3.98
CA TYR A 96 1.58 3.23 4.93
C TYR A 96 2.19 4.45 4.21
N GLY A 97 2.69 4.28 2.99
CA GLY A 97 3.19 5.38 2.16
C GLY A 97 2.10 6.41 1.81
N ILE A 98 0.85 5.98 1.64
CA ILE A 98 -0.31 6.86 1.44
C ILE A 98 -0.65 7.60 2.74
N GLN A 99 -0.76 6.87 3.86
CA GLN A 99 -1.09 7.46 5.17
C GLN A 99 -0.10 8.55 5.59
N LEU A 100 1.19 8.38 5.26
CA LEU A 100 2.22 9.37 5.55
C LEU A 100 2.07 10.68 4.78
N LYS A 101 1.36 10.70 3.63
CA LYS A 101 1.21 11.92 2.82
C LYS A 101 0.51 13.03 3.60
N GLU A 102 -0.49 12.72 4.42
CA GLU A 102 -1.21 13.72 5.19
C GLU A 102 -0.29 14.52 6.14
N LYS A 103 0.73 13.86 6.70
CA LYS A 103 1.67 14.48 7.65
C LYS A 103 2.91 15.07 6.98
N HIS A 104 3.37 14.47 5.88
CA HIS A 104 4.71 14.71 5.37
C HIS A 104 4.75 15.27 3.94
N CYS A 105 3.62 15.32 3.24
CA CYS A 105 3.59 15.85 1.89
C CYS A 105 3.88 17.35 1.92
N LYS A 106 4.92 17.79 1.18
CA LYS A 106 5.37 19.19 1.13
C LYS A 106 4.80 19.99 -0.03
N PHE A 107 4.19 19.30 -0.98
CA PHE A 107 3.67 19.85 -2.22
C PHE A 107 2.30 19.26 -2.50
N HIS A 108 1.45 19.99 -3.21
CA HIS A 108 0.12 19.51 -3.57
C HIS A 108 0.16 18.14 -4.24
N GLN A 109 -0.59 17.18 -3.70
CA GLN A 109 -0.81 15.86 -4.27
C GLN A 109 -2.27 15.43 -4.05
N VAL A 110 -2.81 14.66 -5.00
CA VAL A 110 -4.04 13.88 -4.79
C VAL A 110 -3.66 12.64 -3.97
N GLU A 111 -4.28 12.45 -2.81
CA GLU A 111 -3.84 11.45 -1.81
C GLU A 111 -3.81 10.02 -2.37
N LEU A 112 -4.94 9.58 -2.92
CA LEU A 112 -5.11 8.26 -3.54
C LEU A 112 -4.88 8.31 -5.05
N GLY A 113 -4.22 9.36 -5.53
CA GLY A 113 -3.93 9.54 -6.95
C GLY A 113 -5.18 9.39 -7.83
N PRO A 114 -5.04 8.80 -9.03
CA PRO A 114 -6.14 8.67 -9.98
C PRO A 114 -7.08 7.48 -9.71
N TRP A 115 -6.87 6.69 -8.66
CA TRP A 115 -7.62 5.44 -8.46
C TRP A 115 -8.98 5.62 -7.79
N VAL A 116 -9.17 6.73 -7.08
CA VAL A 116 -10.42 7.05 -6.37
C VAL A 116 -10.88 8.43 -6.80
N ALA A 117 -12.12 8.52 -7.29
CA ALA A 117 -12.75 9.79 -7.62
C ALA A 117 -12.84 10.68 -6.38
N ASP A 118 -12.65 11.99 -6.56
CA ASP A 118 -12.76 12.99 -5.50
C ASP A 118 -11.83 12.74 -4.29
N SER A 119 -10.70 12.05 -4.50
CA SER A 119 -9.68 11.88 -3.47
C SER A 119 -9.16 13.24 -2.98
N LYS A 120 -9.04 13.40 -1.66
CA LYS A 120 -8.61 14.65 -1.04
C LYS A 120 -7.21 15.06 -1.51
N SER A 121 -6.97 16.37 -1.53
CA SER A 121 -5.64 16.93 -1.71
C SER A 121 -4.88 16.99 -0.39
N VAL A 122 -3.57 16.74 -0.45
CA VAL A 122 -2.64 16.82 0.69
C VAL A 122 -1.42 17.65 0.31
N GLY A 123 -0.77 18.25 1.30
CA GLY A 123 0.47 19.03 1.13
C GLY A 123 0.28 20.53 0.86
N ASP A 124 -0.96 21.03 0.77
CA ASP A 124 -1.24 22.47 0.60
C ASP A 124 -0.90 23.32 1.84
N ASN A 125 -0.86 22.70 3.03
CA ASN A 125 -0.65 23.37 4.32
C ASN A 125 0.46 22.70 5.15
N TYR A 126 1.56 22.28 4.49
CA TYR A 126 2.65 21.62 5.19
C TYR A 126 3.27 22.51 6.28
N THR A 127 3.39 21.95 7.48
CA THR A 127 4.15 22.56 8.57
C THR A 127 5.33 21.66 8.92
N PRO A 128 6.57 22.19 8.97
CA PRO A 128 7.72 21.37 9.32
C PRO A 128 7.60 20.88 10.78
N PRO A 129 7.96 19.62 11.07
CA PRO A 129 7.98 19.13 12.44
C PRO A 129 9.01 19.93 13.24
N VAL A 130 8.58 20.42 14.40
CA VAL A 130 9.44 21.14 15.36
C VAL A 130 9.78 20.17 16.49
N LEU A 131 11.06 19.95 16.73
CA LEU A 131 11.53 19.21 17.89
C LEU A 131 11.67 20.20 19.06
N GLU A 132 10.83 20.07 20.08
CA GLU A 132 10.87 20.94 21.26
C GLU A 132 12.26 20.90 21.91
N GLY A 133 12.82 22.09 22.18
CA GLY A 133 14.15 22.24 22.77
C GLY A 133 15.34 21.99 21.82
N TRP A 134 15.10 21.73 20.53
CA TRP A 134 16.17 21.62 19.54
C TRP A 134 16.47 22.97 18.89
N GLU A 135 17.73 23.39 18.95
CA GLU A 135 18.27 24.55 18.23
C GLU A 135 19.22 24.07 17.13
N ALA A 136 19.18 24.72 15.97
CA ALA A 136 20.10 24.41 14.89
C ALA A 136 21.56 24.72 15.31
N PRO A 137 22.56 23.91 14.91
CA PRO A 137 23.96 24.23 15.17
C PRO A 137 24.33 25.61 14.59
N ALA A 138 25.12 26.39 15.33
CA ALA A 138 25.69 27.62 14.78
C ALA A 138 26.54 27.28 13.54
N HIS A 139 26.23 27.96 12.43
CA HIS A 139 26.90 27.80 11.13
C HIS A 139 28.39 28.11 11.19
#